data_AF-A0A9N8D4Y8-F1
#
_entry.id   AF-A0A9N8D4Y8-F1
#
_cell.length_a   1.000
_cell.length_b   1.000
_cell.length_c   1.000
_cell.angle_alpha   90.00
_cell.angle_beta   90.00
_cell.angle_gamma   90.00
#
_symmetry.space_group_name_H-M   'P 1'
#
loop_
_entity.id
_entity.type
_entity.pdbx_description
1 polymer ?
#
loop_
_entity_poly.entity_id
_entity_poly.type
_entity_poly.pdbx_seq_one_letter_code
_entity_poly.pdbx_strand_id
1 'polypeptide(L)'
;MAEESGTYHEIATYLVRFMAALNNNICIIMSEEEISKPPIIESMNPTMKDFDSSVPVLAPASVSSTDSSCECCSSRHTVEPDVVAEKDQPPKEIETRRSKVSFGEVIFRNYPIILGDHPDCIGPPIALDWECVNEEHYDLEEYEAGREPRKHDEGLVLDWLLRKRMLRCYAGTSEDAMNESSLECSRIRRQREQTRKSVQHRSHMRHLLSRFSGGLLGDKAIKHKDRSVHLARFKNKTTPGDSKPTVEAGC
;
A
#
# COMPACT_ATOMS: atom_id res chain seq x y z
N MET A 1 62.87 26.70 -0.24
CA MET A 1 61.76 27.33 -0.99
C MET A 1 60.95 26.27 -1.76
N ALA A 2 60.56 25.16 -1.13
CA ALA A 2 59.89 24.05 -1.83
C ALA A 2 58.96 23.21 -0.91
N GLU A 3 58.31 23.82 0.10
CA GLU A 3 57.47 23.07 1.05
C GLU A 3 56.00 23.53 1.12
N GLU A 4 55.56 24.47 0.28
CA GLU A 4 54.18 25.00 0.35
C GLU A 4 53.17 24.32 -0.59
N SER A 5 53.55 23.29 -1.35
CA SER A 5 52.66 22.66 -2.34
C SER A 5 51.75 21.55 -1.77
N GLY A 6 51.97 21.10 -0.53
CA GLY A 6 51.22 19.98 0.06
C GLY A 6 49.79 20.32 0.49
N THR A 7 49.54 21.55 0.96
CA THR A 7 48.26 21.94 1.58
C THR A 7 47.14 22.11 0.57
N TYR A 8 47.46 22.58 -0.64
CA TYR A 8 46.47 22.74 -1.71
C TYR A 8 45.90 21.40 -2.20
N HIS A 9 46.70 20.33 -2.17
CA HIS A 9 46.24 19.02 -2.59
C HIS A 9 45.26 18.42 -1.58
N GLU A 10 45.52 18.56 -0.28
CA GLU A 10 44.59 18.09 0.76
C GLU A 10 43.26 18.83 0.73
N ILE A 11 43.29 20.17 0.59
CA ILE A 11 42.08 20.99 0.49
C ILE A 11 41.27 20.65 -0.77
N ALA A 12 41.94 20.44 -1.91
CA ALA A 12 41.26 20.05 -3.15
C ALA A 12 40.58 18.67 -3.00
N THR A 13 41.23 17.72 -2.33
CA THR A 13 40.67 16.38 -2.10
C THR A 13 39.46 16.44 -1.15
N TYR A 14 39.51 17.30 -0.14
CA TYR A 14 38.40 17.54 0.77
C TYR A 14 37.21 18.19 0.07
N LEU A 15 37.44 19.18 -0.79
CA LEU A 15 36.39 19.83 -1.58
C LEU A 15 35.73 18.87 -2.57
N VAL A 16 36.49 17.99 -3.22
CA VAL A 16 35.92 16.97 -4.12
C VAL A 16 35.04 15.98 -3.35
N ARG A 17 35.48 15.50 -2.18
CA ARG A 17 34.66 14.62 -1.33
C ARG A 17 33.44 15.32 -0.75
N PHE A 18 33.56 16.59 -0.37
CA PHE A 18 32.45 17.39 0.13
C PHE A 18 31.42 17.68 -0.97
N MET A 19 31.87 18.04 -2.17
CA MET A 19 31.00 18.21 -3.34
C MET A 19 30.33 16.88 -3.73
N ALA A 20 31.03 15.75 -3.67
CA ALA A 20 30.45 14.43 -3.89
C ALA A 20 29.41 14.05 -2.82
N ALA A 21 29.66 14.38 -1.55
CA ALA A 21 28.71 14.16 -0.46
C ALA A 21 27.46 15.04 -0.58
N LEU A 22 27.59 16.28 -1.02
CA LEU A 22 26.45 17.16 -1.34
C LEU A 22 25.69 16.69 -2.58
N ASN A 23 26.41 16.12 -3.56
CA ASN A 23 25.82 15.57 -4.79
C ASN A 23 25.23 14.16 -4.61
N ASN A 24 25.35 13.50 -3.46
CA ASN A 24 24.63 12.26 -3.19
C ASN A 24 23.10 12.46 -3.03
N ASN A 25 22.60 13.71 -3.09
CA ASN A 25 21.17 14.00 -3.33
C ASN A 25 20.83 14.37 -4.79
N ILE A 26 21.85 14.52 -5.66
CA ILE A 26 21.75 14.73 -7.10
C ILE A 26 22.42 13.53 -7.76
N CYS A 27 21.74 12.39 -7.71
CA CYS A 27 22.02 11.26 -8.58
C CYS A 27 21.57 11.63 -10.02
N ILE A 28 22.35 12.50 -10.65
CA ILE A 28 22.43 12.63 -12.11
C ILE A 28 23.69 11.86 -12.47
N ILE A 29 23.59 10.54 -12.52
CA ILE A 29 24.47 9.74 -13.37
C ILE A 29 23.88 9.90 -14.77
N MET A 30 24.14 11.04 -15.40
CA MET A 30 24.14 11.10 -16.85
C MET A 30 25.54 10.70 -17.27
N SER A 31 25.66 9.45 -17.66
CA SER A 31 26.77 8.95 -18.48
C SER A 31 26.93 9.89 -19.69
N GLU A 32 28.10 10.52 -19.81
CA GLU A 32 28.44 11.51 -20.85
C GLU A 32 28.52 10.93 -22.28
N GLU A 33 28.23 9.64 -22.47
CA GLU A 33 28.42 8.94 -23.75
C GLU A 33 27.27 9.06 -24.77
N GLU A 34 26.18 9.77 -24.45
CA GLU A 34 25.01 9.90 -25.37
C GLU A 34 24.71 11.31 -25.91
N ILE A 35 25.64 12.27 -25.85
CA ILE A 35 25.40 13.64 -26.37
C ILE A 35 25.53 13.74 -27.91
N SER A 36 25.89 12.67 -28.63
CA SER A 36 26.09 12.73 -30.09
C SER A 36 24.94 12.16 -30.96
N LYS A 37 23.76 11.87 -30.41
CA LYS A 37 22.61 11.47 -31.23
C LYS A 37 21.60 12.63 -31.31
N PRO A 38 21.39 13.25 -32.48
CA PRO A 38 20.32 14.24 -32.61
C PRO A 38 18.98 13.57 -32.32
N PRO A 39 18.03 14.28 -31.66
CA PRO A 39 16.72 13.73 -31.39
C PRO A 39 16.04 13.42 -32.73
N ILE A 40 15.75 12.14 -32.96
CA ILE A 40 14.81 11.74 -33.99
C ILE A 40 13.45 12.25 -33.51
N ILE A 41 13.04 13.41 -34.03
CA ILE A 41 11.66 13.88 -33.93
C ILE A 41 10.86 12.99 -34.88
N GLU A 42 10.55 11.78 -34.43
CA GLU A 42 9.48 11.01 -35.03
C GLU A 42 8.18 11.75 -34.70
N SER A 43 7.64 12.34 -35.75
CA SER A 43 6.30 12.90 -35.86
C SER A 43 5.25 11.87 -35.40
N MET A 44 5.07 11.77 -34.09
CA MET A 44 3.91 11.12 -33.50
C MET A 44 2.74 12.10 -33.62
N ASN A 45 2.00 11.96 -34.71
CA ASN A 45 0.62 12.44 -34.77
C ASN A 45 -0.22 11.53 -33.87
N PRO A 46 -0.74 12.01 -32.72
CA PRO A 46 -1.70 11.23 -31.95
C PRO A 46 -3.01 11.25 -32.73
N THR A 47 -3.19 10.26 -33.59
CA THR A 47 -4.52 9.95 -34.10
C THR A 47 -5.31 9.41 -32.91
N MET A 48 -6.06 10.30 -32.23
CA MET A 48 -7.10 9.92 -31.29
C MET A 48 -8.11 9.06 -32.06
N LYS A 49 -7.89 7.75 -32.07
CA LYS A 49 -8.91 6.80 -32.48
C LYS A 49 -9.85 6.64 -31.29
N ASP A 50 -11.13 6.88 -31.56
CA ASP A 50 -12.25 6.69 -30.66
C ASP A 50 -12.12 5.34 -29.94
N PHE A 51 -11.75 5.38 -28.66
CA PHE A 51 -11.68 4.19 -27.82
C PHE A 51 -13.11 3.86 -27.40
N ASP A 52 -13.72 2.97 -28.18
CA ASP A 52 -15.10 2.52 -28.01
C ASP A 52 -15.29 1.95 -26.59
N SER A 53 -16.12 2.64 -25.79
CA SER A 53 -16.24 2.48 -24.33
C SER A 53 -17.04 1.25 -23.90
N SER A 54 -16.89 0.13 -24.59
CA SER A 54 -17.60 -1.13 -24.29
C SER A 54 -16.74 -2.08 -23.45
N VAL A 55 -16.23 -1.61 -22.31
CA VAL A 55 -15.61 -2.50 -21.33
C VAL A 55 -16.71 -3.19 -20.51
N PRO A 56 -16.81 -4.53 -20.52
CA PRO A 56 -17.81 -5.25 -19.74
C PRO A 56 -17.56 -5.02 -18.24
N VAL A 57 -18.55 -4.42 -17.58
CA VAL A 57 -18.59 -4.28 -16.12
C VAL A 57 -18.56 -5.67 -15.50
N LEU A 58 -17.41 -6.10 -15.01
CA LEU A 58 -17.27 -7.29 -14.18
C LEU A 58 -18.13 -7.08 -12.92
N ALA A 59 -19.11 -7.96 -12.72
CA ALA A 59 -19.96 -7.88 -11.54
C ALA A 59 -19.12 -8.13 -10.29
N PRO A 60 -19.39 -7.41 -9.19
CA PRO A 60 -18.68 -7.61 -7.94
C PRO A 60 -18.92 -9.04 -7.44
N ALA A 61 -17.84 -9.77 -7.19
CA ALA A 61 -17.87 -11.04 -6.51
C ALA A 61 -18.57 -10.84 -5.16
N SER A 62 -19.66 -11.55 -4.94
CA SER A 62 -20.41 -11.56 -3.69
C SER A 62 -19.53 -12.18 -2.60
N VAL A 63 -18.82 -11.34 -1.87
CA VAL A 63 -18.18 -11.70 -0.60
C VAL A 63 -19.29 -12.08 0.38
N SER A 64 -19.40 -13.37 0.67
CA SER A 64 -20.29 -13.91 1.69
C SER A 64 -19.74 -13.52 3.07
N SER A 65 -20.26 -12.43 3.62
CA SER A 65 -20.06 -12.06 5.02
C SER A 65 -20.71 -13.12 5.91
N THR A 66 -19.94 -14.14 6.27
CA THR A 66 -20.27 -14.95 7.45
C THR A 66 -19.92 -14.11 8.66
N ASP A 67 -20.93 -13.52 9.28
CA ASP A 67 -20.86 -12.96 10.64
C ASP A 67 -20.46 -14.08 11.60
N SER A 68 -19.15 -14.29 11.75
CA SER A 68 -18.58 -15.07 12.84
C SER A 68 -18.60 -14.16 14.05
N SER A 69 -19.67 -14.24 14.84
CA SER A 69 -19.78 -13.66 16.16
C SER A 69 -18.59 -14.12 17.01
N CYS A 70 -17.56 -13.29 17.11
CA CYS A 70 -16.42 -13.52 17.98
C CYS A 70 -16.84 -13.18 19.42
N GLU A 71 -17.26 -14.19 20.17
CA GLU A 71 -17.53 -14.12 21.61
C GLU A 71 -16.25 -14.31 22.45
N CYS A 72 -15.09 -13.76 22.05
CA CYS A 72 -13.81 -14.19 22.63
C CYS A 72 -13.19 -13.31 23.74
N CYS A 73 -13.77 -12.19 24.19
CA CYS A 73 -13.02 -11.36 25.14
C CYS A 73 -13.86 -10.54 26.12
N SER A 74 -14.49 -11.20 27.10
CA SER A 74 -14.93 -10.54 28.35
C SER A 74 -15.06 -11.48 29.55
N SER A 75 -14.27 -12.56 29.63
CA SER A 75 -14.17 -13.36 30.86
C SER A 75 -13.22 -12.70 31.85
N ARG A 76 -13.66 -11.63 32.51
CA ARG A 76 -13.07 -11.22 33.80
C ARG A 76 -13.50 -12.25 34.85
N HIS A 77 -12.64 -13.23 35.12
CA HIS A 77 -12.77 -14.05 36.31
C HIS A 77 -12.49 -13.19 37.54
N THR A 78 -13.56 -12.75 38.21
CA THR A 78 -13.51 -12.34 39.62
C THR A 78 -13.35 -13.61 40.45
N VAL A 79 -12.12 -13.88 40.89
CA VAL A 79 -11.87 -14.91 41.91
C VAL A 79 -12.27 -14.30 43.25
N GLU A 80 -13.38 -14.77 43.80
CA GLU A 80 -13.79 -14.47 45.18
C GLU A 80 -12.75 -15.08 46.13
N PRO A 81 -12.16 -14.30 47.05
CA PRO A 81 -11.24 -14.84 48.05
C PRO A 81 -12.03 -15.49 49.19
N ASP A 82 -11.99 -16.83 49.25
CA ASP A 82 -12.45 -17.60 50.41
C ASP A 82 -11.60 -17.25 51.64
N VAL A 83 -12.26 -16.63 52.62
CA VAL A 83 -11.67 -16.16 53.88
C VAL A 83 -11.58 -17.32 54.86
N VAL A 84 -10.49 -18.09 54.79
CA VAL A 84 -10.16 -19.06 55.84
C VAL A 84 -9.17 -18.41 56.81
N ALA A 85 -9.67 -18.11 58.01
CA ALA A 85 -8.91 -17.54 59.10
C ALA A 85 -7.87 -18.56 59.62
N GLU A 86 -6.62 -18.44 59.15
CA GLU A 86 -5.51 -19.27 59.59
C GLU A 86 -4.48 -18.45 60.39
N LYS A 87 -3.98 -19.09 61.45
CA LYS A 87 -3.26 -18.56 62.60
C LYS A 87 -1.97 -17.81 62.28
N ASP A 88 -1.74 -16.75 63.06
CA ASP A 88 -0.55 -15.90 63.14
C ASP A 88 0.79 -16.63 62.92
N GLN A 89 1.29 -16.60 61.68
CA GLN A 89 2.71 -16.78 61.39
C GLN A 89 3.35 -15.40 61.20
N PRO A 90 4.61 -15.21 61.66
CA PRO A 90 5.33 -13.97 61.41
C PRO A 90 5.40 -13.71 59.89
N PRO A 91 5.17 -12.46 59.44
CA PRO A 91 5.07 -12.12 58.02
C PRO A 91 6.34 -12.57 57.30
N LYS A 92 6.20 -13.59 56.45
CA LYS A 92 7.26 -13.97 55.52
C LYS A 92 7.46 -12.77 54.60
N GLU A 93 8.64 -12.16 54.64
CA GLU A 93 9.04 -11.12 53.70
C GLU A 93 8.84 -11.67 52.29
N ILE A 94 7.79 -11.21 51.62
CA ILE A 94 7.55 -11.52 50.22
C ILE A 94 8.63 -10.77 49.47
N GLU A 95 9.71 -11.46 49.12
CA GLU A 95 10.64 -11.00 48.12
C GLU A 95 9.83 -10.80 46.84
N THR A 96 9.38 -9.57 46.62
CA THR A 96 8.74 -9.15 45.39
C THR A 96 9.78 -9.35 44.30
N ARG A 97 9.71 -10.50 43.62
CA ARG A 97 10.51 -10.77 42.43
C ARG A 97 10.15 -9.69 41.43
N ARG A 98 11.00 -8.66 41.35
CA ARG A 98 10.82 -7.57 40.39
C ARG A 98 10.91 -8.21 39.02
N SER A 99 9.77 -8.33 38.35
CA SER A 99 9.71 -8.73 36.95
C SER A 99 10.53 -7.72 36.17
N LYS A 100 11.72 -8.14 35.70
CA LYS A 100 12.50 -7.34 34.77
C LYS A 100 11.96 -7.62 33.37
N VAL A 101 11.48 -6.57 32.72
CA VAL A 101 11.16 -6.60 31.29
C VAL A 101 12.43 -6.19 30.55
N SER A 102 12.88 -7.02 29.62
CA SER A 102 13.94 -6.70 28.68
C SER A 102 13.37 -6.75 27.27
N PHE A 103 13.85 -5.86 26.41
CA PHE A 103 13.54 -5.90 24.99
C PHE A 103 14.63 -6.69 24.25
N GLY A 104 14.29 -7.22 23.08
CA GLY A 104 15.24 -7.90 22.21
C GLY A 104 15.93 -6.93 21.25
N GLU A 105 16.53 -7.50 20.21
CA GLU A 105 17.14 -6.76 19.09
C GLU A 105 16.09 -6.12 18.16
N VAL A 106 16.49 -5.04 17.50
CA VAL A 106 15.72 -4.38 16.44
C VAL A 106 16.18 -4.92 15.09
N ILE A 107 15.21 -5.39 14.29
CA ILE A 107 15.47 -5.99 12.98
C ILE A 107 14.91 -5.09 11.88
N PHE A 108 15.77 -4.61 10.98
CA PHE A 108 15.38 -3.86 9.79
C PHE A 108 15.34 -4.77 8.57
N ARG A 109 14.20 -4.79 7.89
CA ARG A 109 14.01 -5.54 6.65
C ARG A 109 13.82 -4.60 5.49
N ASN A 110 14.69 -4.73 4.49
CA ASN A 110 14.70 -3.91 3.29
C ASN A 110 14.00 -4.65 2.15
N TYR A 111 12.94 -4.05 1.63
CA TYR A 111 12.16 -4.58 0.51
C TYR A 111 12.30 -3.67 -0.72
N PRO A 112 12.38 -4.24 -1.93
CA PRO A 112 12.36 -3.46 -3.16
C PRO A 112 11.12 -2.60 -3.27
N ILE A 113 11.31 -1.42 -3.86
CA ILE A 113 10.20 -0.56 -4.27
C ILE A 113 9.70 -1.07 -5.62
N ILE A 114 8.39 -1.29 -5.74
CA ILE A 114 7.74 -1.73 -6.97
C ILE A 114 6.54 -0.85 -7.32
N LEU A 115 6.07 -0.95 -8.56
CA LEU A 115 4.85 -0.28 -9.00
C LEU A 115 3.64 -0.98 -8.38
N GLY A 116 2.81 -0.24 -7.66
CA GLY A 116 1.64 -0.78 -6.96
C GLY A 116 0.34 -0.74 -7.78
N ASP A 117 -0.78 -0.99 -7.09
CA ASP A 117 -2.14 -0.97 -7.66
C ASP A 117 -3.14 -0.15 -6.81
N HIS A 118 -2.68 0.58 -5.78
CA HIS A 118 -3.55 1.27 -4.83
C HIS A 118 -4.32 2.41 -5.49
N PRO A 119 -5.66 2.32 -5.64
CA PRO A 119 -6.39 3.26 -6.46
C PRO A 119 -6.50 4.65 -5.84
N ASP A 120 -6.30 4.86 -4.53
CA ASP A 120 -6.49 6.18 -3.90
C ASP A 120 -5.26 7.12 -3.91
N CYS A 121 -4.15 6.76 -4.58
CA CYS A 121 -2.96 7.61 -4.68
C CYS A 121 -2.94 8.57 -5.89
N ILE A 122 -2.68 9.86 -5.70
CA ILE A 122 -2.55 10.79 -6.84
C ILE A 122 -1.23 10.50 -7.57
N GLY A 123 -1.24 10.15 -8.85
CA GLY A 123 -0.04 9.71 -9.60
C GLY A 123 0.28 8.22 -9.40
N PRO A 124 1.50 7.76 -9.73
CA PRO A 124 1.82 6.34 -9.74
C PRO A 124 1.82 5.76 -8.32
N PRO A 125 1.15 4.62 -8.09
CA PRO A 125 1.21 3.89 -6.83
C PRO A 125 2.58 3.26 -6.61
N ILE A 126 3.08 3.35 -5.37
CA ILE A 126 4.25 2.60 -4.91
C ILE A 126 3.77 1.48 -4.01
N ALA A 127 4.40 0.32 -4.13
CA ALA A 127 4.31 -0.78 -3.17
C ALA A 127 5.71 -1.27 -2.80
N LEU A 128 5.78 -2.09 -1.76
CA LEU A 128 6.97 -2.88 -1.43
C LEU A 128 6.76 -4.29 -1.97
N ASP A 129 7.84 -4.90 -2.45
CA ASP A 129 7.82 -6.31 -2.82
C ASP A 129 7.73 -7.20 -1.57
N TRP A 130 7.34 -8.46 -1.76
CA TRP A 130 7.26 -9.46 -0.68
C TRP A 130 8.62 -10.06 -0.33
N GLU A 131 9.57 -10.01 -1.26
CA GLU A 131 10.89 -10.59 -1.10
C GLU A 131 11.82 -9.60 -0.38
N CYS A 132 12.28 -9.99 0.82
CA CYS A 132 13.27 -9.22 1.57
C CYS A 132 14.64 -9.37 0.91
N VAL A 133 15.30 -8.26 0.60
CA VAL A 133 16.64 -8.27 -0.03
C VAL A 133 17.74 -8.24 1.02
N ASN A 134 17.50 -7.57 2.15
CA ASN A 134 18.50 -7.41 3.20
C ASN A 134 17.84 -7.29 4.58
N GLU A 135 18.47 -7.89 5.59
CA GLU A 135 18.04 -7.89 6.99
C GLU A 135 19.22 -7.44 7.87
N GLU A 136 19.00 -6.41 8.68
CA GLU A 136 20.02 -5.81 9.54
C GLU A 136 19.55 -5.87 11.00
N HIS A 137 20.45 -6.21 11.91
CA HIS A 137 20.16 -6.38 13.33
C HIS A 137 20.92 -5.33 14.15
N TYR A 138 20.21 -4.66 15.04
CA TYR A 138 20.77 -3.63 15.92
C TYR A 138 20.37 -3.88 17.37
N ASP A 139 21.26 -3.50 18.28
CA ASP A 139 20.93 -3.39 19.69
C ASP A 139 19.91 -2.24 19.90
N LEU A 140 18.95 -2.45 20.80
CA LEU A 140 17.86 -1.48 20.98
C LEU A 140 18.39 -0.14 21.50
N GLU A 141 19.31 -0.20 22.46
CA GLU A 141 19.93 0.97 23.06
C GLU A 141 20.74 1.77 22.03
N GLU A 142 21.44 1.08 21.13
CA GLU A 142 22.13 1.71 19.99
C GLU A 142 21.15 2.39 19.04
N TYR A 143 20.05 1.72 18.68
CA TYR A 143 19.04 2.29 17.79
C TYR A 143 18.37 3.54 18.39
N GLU A 144 17.92 3.48 19.64
CA GLU A 144 17.24 4.61 20.29
C GLU A 144 18.19 5.79 20.54
N ALA A 145 19.49 5.54 20.77
CA ALA A 145 20.47 6.61 20.91
C ALA A 145 20.67 7.43 19.62
N GLY A 146 20.52 6.79 18.45
CA GLY A 146 20.66 7.43 17.13
C GLY A 146 19.36 7.89 16.48
N ARG A 147 18.21 7.62 17.10
CA ARG A 147 16.90 7.81 16.47
C ARG A 147 16.54 9.29 16.33
N GLU A 148 16.22 9.70 15.11
CA GLU A 148 15.68 11.04 14.85
C GLU A 148 14.31 11.26 15.53
N PRO A 149 13.95 12.52 15.86
CA PRO A 149 12.62 12.84 16.37
C PRO A 149 11.51 12.32 15.45
N ARG A 150 10.38 11.93 16.06
CA ARG A 150 9.22 11.44 15.30
C ARG A 150 8.78 12.48 14.27
N LYS A 151 8.68 12.07 13.00
CA LYS A 151 8.15 12.92 11.92
C LYS A 151 6.70 13.30 12.20
N HIS A 152 6.36 14.55 11.89
CA HIS A 152 4.98 15.03 11.90
C HIS A 152 4.22 14.48 10.69
N ASP A 153 2.88 14.50 10.72
CA ASP A 153 2.01 13.89 9.70
C ASP A 153 2.35 14.34 8.27
N GLU A 154 2.74 15.60 8.09
CA GLU A 154 3.15 16.16 6.78
C GLU A 154 4.40 15.47 6.20
N GLY A 155 5.32 15.03 7.06
CA GLY A 155 6.52 14.31 6.67
C GLY A 155 6.30 12.81 6.42
N LEU A 156 5.09 12.30 6.66
CA LEU A 156 4.70 10.92 6.38
C LEU A 156 4.05 10.77 4.99
N VAL A 157 3.59 11.87 4.38
CA VAL A 157 2.96 11.85 3.06
C VAL A 157 4.02 12.00 1.96
N LEU A 158 4.09 11.03 1.05
CA LEU A 158 4.98 11.08 -0.10
C LEU A 158 4.34 11.86 -1.25
N ASP A 159 5.00 12.96 -1.64
CA ASP A 159 4.64 13.72 -2.84
C ASP A 159 4.71 12.85 -4.11
N TRP A 160 3.86 13.15 -5.09
CA TRP A 160 3.77 12.37 -6.32
C TRP A 160 5.06 12.45 -7.16
N LEU A 161 5.77 13.59 -7.15
CA LEU A 161 7.07 13.71 -7.84
C LEU A 161 8.12 12.84 -7.18
N LEU A 162 8.11 12.79 -5.84
CA LEU A 162 9.02 11.94 -5.08
C LEU A 162 8.75 10.47 -5.37
N ARG A 163 7.48 10.05 -5.42
CA ARG A 163 7.13 8.66 -5.79
C ARG A 163 7.60 8.29 -7.19
N LYS A 164 7.36 9.17 -8.16
CA LYS A 164 7.82 8.98 -9.54
C LYS A 164 9.35 8.88 -9.62
N ARG A 165 10.07 9.72 -8.88
CA ARG A 165 11.54 9.65 -8.76
C ARG A 165 11.97 8.32 -8.16
N MET A 166 11.32 7.86 -7.09
CA MET A 166 11.64 6.59 -6.44
C MET A 166 11.46 5.39 -7.39
N LEU A 167 10.34 5.34 -8.11
CA LEU A 167 10.08 4.28 -9.10
C LEU A 167 11.09 4.30 -10.26
N ARG A 168 11.42 5.49 -10.76
CA ARG A 168 12.40 5.62 -11.85
C ARG A 168 13.82 5.25 -11.40
N CYS A 169 14.25 5.73 -10.23
CA CYS A 169 15.63 5.58 -9.77
C CYS A 169 15.91 4.22 -9.11
N TYR A 170 14.97 3.70 -8.31
CA TYR A 170 15.20 2.48 -7.53
C TYR A 170 14.56 1.25 -8.16
N ALA A 171 13.38 1.38 -8.75
CA ALA A 171 12.67 0.25 -9.39
C ALA A 171 13.01 0.09 -10.88
N GLY A 172 13.64 1.10 -11.50
CA GLY A 172 13.91 1.10 -12.94
C GLY A 172 12.65 1.12 -13.80
N THR A 173 11.50 1.52 -13.24
CA THR A 173 10.21 1.50 -13.93
C THR A 173 10.18 2.54 -15.05
N SER A 174 9.69 2.14 -16.23
CA SER A 174 9.50 3.06 -17.35
C SER A 174 8.41 4.09 -17.06
N GLU A 175 8.55 5.26 -17.70
CA GLU A 175 7.59 6.35 -17.59
C GLU A 175 6.19 5.93 -18.06
N ASP A 176 6.13 5.15 -19.14
CA ASP A 176 4.87 4.65 -19.71
C ASP A 176 4.14 3.72 -18.75
N ALA A 177 4.87 2.80 -18.08
CA ALA A 177 4.28 1.89 -17.10
C ALA A 177 3.72 2.65 -15.88
N MET A 178 4.42 3.69 -15.41
CA MET A 178 3.93 4.55 -14.33
C MET A 178 2.66 5.31 -14.72
N ASN A 179 2.60 5.80 -15.95
CA ASN A 179 1.43 6.50 -16.48
C ASN A 179 0.23 5.55 -16.66
N GLU A 180 0.46 4.36 -17.20
CA GLU A 180 -0.58 3.33 -17.33
C GLU A 180 -1.18 2.93 -15.99
N SER A 181 -0.34 2.67 -14.98
CA SER A 181 -0.82 2.37 -13.62
C SER A 181 -1.62 3.53 -13.01
N SER A 182 -1.17 4.77 -13.23
CA SER A 182 -1.91 5.97 -12.77
C SER A 182 -3.29 6.10 -13.43
N LEU A 183 -3.38 5.78 -14.73
CA LEU A 183 -4.65 5.76 -15.47
C LEU A 183 -5.57 4.65 -14.96
N GLU A 184 -5.02 3.48 -14.67
CA GLU A 184 -5.76 2.34 -14.11
C GLU A 184 -6.33 2.67 -12.72
N CYS A 185 -5.52 3.24 -11.81
CA CYS A 185 -6.01 3.73 -10.52
C CYS A 185 -7.16 4.75 -10.69
N SER A 186 -7.03 5.66 -11.65
CA SER A 186 -8.08 6.65 -11.97
C SER A 186 -9.36 6.00 -12.48
N ARG A 187 -9.24 4.94 -13.30
CA ARG A 187 -10.38 4.13 -13.77
C ARG A 187 -11.08 3.44 -12.60
N ILE A 188 -10.33 2.77 -11.72
CA ILE A 188 -10.86 2.09 -10.54
C ILE A 188 -11.58 3.08 -9.62
N ARG A 189 -11.01 4.26 -9.37
CA ARG A 189 -11.70 5.32 -8.59
C ARG A 189 -13.05 5.69 -9.19
N ARG A 190 -13.10 5.93 -10.50
CA ARG A 190 -14.34 6.30 -11.19
C ARG A 190 -15.40 5.19 -11.05
N GLN A 191 -15.00 3.94 -11.18
CA GLN A 191 -15.90 2.79 -11.00
C GLN A 191 -16.41 2.67 -9.55
N ARG A 192 -15.53 2.85 -8.56
CA ARG A 192 -15.92 2.89 -7.14
C ARG A 192 -16.90 4.01 -6.85
N GLU A 193 -16.67 5.20 -7.42
CA GLU A 193 -17.57 6.34 -7.27
C GLU A 193 -18.96 6.07 -7.86
N GLN A 194 -19.02 5.50 -9.06
CA GLN A 194 -20.28 5.12 -9.69
C GLN A 194 -21.04 4.07 -8.87
N THR A 195 -20.33 3.06 -8.38
CA THR A 195 -20.90 2.02 -7.50
C THR A 195 -21.45 2.65 -6.22
N ARG A 196 -20.70 3.54 -5.58
CA ARG A 196 -21.12 4.25 -4.37
C ARG A 196 -22.40 5.06 -4.61
N LYS A 197 -22.46 5.84 -5.70
CA LYS A 197 -23.67 6.60 -6.09
C LYS A 197 -24.86 5.69 -6.36
N SER A 198 -24.65 4.57 -7.04
CA SER A 198 -25.71 3.58 -7.32
C SER A 198 -26.26 2.95 -6.03
N VAL A 199 -25.40 2.55 -5.11
CA VAL A 199 -25.79 1.98 -3.81
C VAL A 199 -26.54 3.02 -2.97
N GLN A 200 -26.05 4.26 -2.91
CA GLN A 200 -26.72 5.36 -2.21
C GLN A 200 -28.10 5.65 -2.82
N HIS A 201 -28.20 5.70 -4.15
CA HIS A 201 -29.45 5.90 -4.85
C HIS A 201 -30.46 4.78 -4.55
N ARG A 202 -30.02 3.52 -4.61
CA ARG A 202 -30.88 2.36 -4.26
C ARG A 202 -31.33 2.39 -2.81
N SER A 203 -30.45 2.75 -1.88
CA SER A 203 -30.78 2.90 -0.46
C SER A 203 -31.82 4.01 -0.25
N HIS A 204 -31.61 5.16 -0.89
CA HIS A 204 -32.53 6.29 -0.85
C HIS A 204 -33.92 5.91 -1.41
N MET A 205 -33.97 5.27 -2.59
CA MET A 205 -35.21 4.79 -3.20
C MET A 205 -35.93 3.76 -2.33
N ARG A 206 -35.20 2.82 -1.72
CA ARG A 206 -35.78 1.85 -0.78
C ARG A 206 -36.43 2.54 0.41
N HIS A 207 -35.77 3.53 1.00
CA HIS A 207 -36.31 4.28 2.13
C HIS A 207 -37.54 5.10 1.73
N LEU A 208 -37.55 5.73 0.54
CA LEU A 208 -38.73 6.44 0.02
C LEU A 208 -39.92 5.50 -0.18
N LEU A 209 -39.71 4.36 -0.85
CA LEU A 209 -40.78 3.39 -1.11
C LEU A 209 -41.37 2.82 0.19
N SER A 210 -40.54 2.61 1.22
CA SER A 210 -40.99 2.15 2.54
C SER A 210 -41.98 3.12 3.23
N ARG A 211 -41.92 4.42 2.94
CA ARG A 211 -42.86 5.42 3.50
C ARG A 211 -44.23 5.35 2.82
N PHE A 212 -44.25 5.07 1.52
CA PHE A 212 -45.51 4.96 0.78
C PHE A 212 -46.25 3.64 1.06
N SER A 213 -45.54 2.55 1.31
CA SER A 213 -46.16 1.24 1.58
C SER A 213 -46.76 1.12 2.98
N GLY A 214 -46.33 1.92 3.96
CA GLY A 214 -46.80 1.85 5.34
C GLY A 214 -48.20 2.43 5.61
N GLY A 215 -48.86 3.02 4.60
CA GLY A 215 -50.16 3.70 4.78
C GLY A 215 -51.38 2.97 4.20
N LEU A 216 -51.21 1.93 3.37
CA LEU A 216 -52.33 1.37 2.60
C LEU A 216 -52.56 -0.13 2.75
N LEU A 217 -51.66 -0.86 3.41
CA LEU A 217 -51.84 -2.28 3.73
C LEU A 217 -51.40 -2.51 5.16
N GLY A 218 -52.37 -2.54 6.09
CA GLY A 218 -52.11 -2.84 7.50
C GLY A 218 -51.36 -4.16 7.68
N ASP A 219 -50.58 -4.24 8.76
CA ASP A 219 -49.61 -5.26 9.18
C ASP A 219 -50.14 -6.71 9.27
N LYS A 220 -50.74 -7.22 8.20
CA LYS A 220 -51.14 -8.62 8.10
C LYS A 220 -50.14 -9.36 7.23
N ALA A 221 -49.11 -9.83 7.93
CA ALA A 221 -48.42 -11.09 7.66
C ALA A 221 -47.92 -11.31 6.22
N ILE A 222 -46.71 -10.84 5.92
CA ILE A 222 -45.87 -11.46 4.88
C ILE A 222 -44.72 -12.21 5.58
N LYS A 223 -45.09 -13.30 6.27
CA LYS A 223 -44.15 -14.39 6.56
C LYS A 223 -44.08 -15.26 5.31
N HIS A 224 -43.32 -14.91 4.28
CA HIS A 224 -42.93 -15.90 3.28
C HIS A 224 -41.82 -15.42 2.32
N LYS A 225 -40.70 -16.16 2.37
CA LYS A 225 -40.01 -16.72 1.19
C LYS A 225 -39.00 -15.85 0.42
N ASP A 226 -38.14 -15.09 1.11
CA ASP A 226 -36.88 -14.58 0.52
C ASP A 226 -35.78 -15.65 0.49
N ARG A 227 -36.00 -16.75 -0.24
CA ARG A 227 -35.00 -17.82 -0.40
C ARG A 227 -34.76 -18.28 -1.85
N SER A 228 -35.14 -17.48 -2.86
CA SER A 228 -35.11 -17.94 -4.26
C SER A 228 -34.59 -16.93 -5.30
N VAL A 229 -33.66 -16.04 -4.93
CA VAL A 229 -33.03 -15.14 -5.93
C VAL A 229 -31.51 -15.17 -5.86
N HIS A 230 -30.94 -16.36 -5.94
CA HIS A 230 -29.51 -16.55 -6.22
C HIS A 230 -29.34 -17.83 -7.04
N LEU A 231 -29.48 -17.77 -8.39
CA LEU A 231 -28.77 -18.64 -9.36
C LEU A 231 -29.25 -18.49 -10.83
N ALA A 232 -29.46 -17.28 -11.34
CA ALA A 232 -29.80 -17.15 -12.77
C ALA A 232 -29.26 -15.87 -13.41
N ARG A 233 -27.94 -15.74 -13.51
CA ARG A 233 -27.24 -15.06 -14.62
C ARG A 233 -25.75 -14.92 -14.31
N PHE A 234 -24.99 -15.94 -14.65
CA PHE A 234 -23.62 -15.77 -15.11
C PHE A 234 -23.32 -16.89 -16.11
N LYS A 235 -23.85 -16.74 -17.33
CA LYS A 235 -23.30 -17.47 -18.48
C LYS A 235 -22.02 -16.71 -18.85
N ASN A 236 -20.90 -17.16 -18.32
CA ASN A 236 -19.57 -16.65 -18.67
C ASN A 236 -19.41 -16.79 -20.19
N LYS A 237 -19.30 -15.64 -20.86
CA LYS A 237 -18.96 -15.53 -22.27
C LYS A 237 -17.45 -15.79 -22.35
N THR A 238 -17.07 -17.04 -22.57
CA THR A 238 -15.71 -17.40 -22.97
C THR A 238 -15.35 -16.62 -24.22
N THR A 239 -14.40 -15.69 -24.11
CA THR A 239 -13.75 -15.06 -25.27
C THR A 239 -12.88 -16.12 -25.96
N PRO A 240 -13.12 -16.45 -27.23
CA PRO A 240 -12.22 -17.31 -27.98
C PRO A 240 -11.05 -16.48 -28.52
N GLY A 241 -9.83 -16.92 -28.25
CA GLY A 241 -8.67 -16.58 -29.07
C GLY A 241 -7.71 -15.54 -28.48
N ASP A 242 -6.77 -16.01 -27.67
CA ASP A 242 -5.39 -15.51 -27.70
C ASP A 242 -4.47 -16.69 -28.01
N SER A 243 -4.33 -16.96 -29.31
CA SER A 243 -3.29 -17.83 -29.85
C SER A 243 -1.94 -17.14 -29.67
N LYS A 244 -1.12 -17.62 -28.73
CA LYS A 244 0.30 -17.27 -28.66
C LYS A 244 1.01 -17.64 -29.99
N PRO A 245 1.79 -16.75 -30.60
CA PRO A 245 2.69 -17.14 -31.68
C PRO A 245 3.82 -18.01 -31.10
N THR A 246 3.91 -19.24 -31.58
CA THR A 246 5.07 -20.11 -31.41
C THR A 246 6.23 -19.49 -32.18
N VAL A 247 7.25 -19.01 -31.47
CA VAL A 247 8.51 -18.59 -32.08
C VAL A 247 9.30 -19.87 -32.38
N GLU A 248 9.40 -20.24 -33.65
CA GLU A 248 10.27 -21.33 -34.09
C GLU A 248 11.74 -20.95 -33.88
N ALA A 249 12.46 -21.86 -33.23
CA ALA A 249 13.90 -21.82 -33.13
C ALA A 249 14.51 -22.13 -34.51
N GLY A 250 15.15 -21.13 -35.13
CA GLY A 250 16.06 -21.33 -36.25
C GLY A 250 17.46 -21.66 -35.75
N CYS A 251 18.06 -22.69 -36.37
CA CYS A 251 19.40 -23.23 -36.15
C CYS A 251 20.55 -22.22 -36.27
#